data_AF-A0A952Q4Z2-F1
#
_entry.id   AF-A0A952Q4Z2-F1
#
_cell.length_a   1.000
_cell.length_b   1.000
_cell.length_c   1.000
_cell.angle_alpha   90.00
_cell.angle_beta   90.00
_cell.angle_gamma   90.00
#
_symmetry.space_group_name_H-M   'P 1'
#
loop_
_entity.id
_entity.type
_entity.pdbx_description
1 polymer ?
#
loop_
_entity_poly.entity_id
_entity_poly.type
_entity_poly.pdbx_seq_one_letter_code
_entity_poly.pdbx_strand_id
1 'polypeptide(L)'
;MSEVVEKAPAPRGMPLWMPLVGLVVALALAVYAGVKVAPTLVGMVLPPEPPLPADQVKLVEQKNLMPGSDEWMYTSEMTGCEVARYVDQRVGGCYFLDNSGCDPNRGSVIVPGQLYRVAMCYPVQKVGEYSVRWTIMVTTGYQAPDPKTSIRVWRDVTNLPK
;
A
#
# COMPACT_ATOMS: atom_id res chain seq x y z
N MET A 1 29.24 -54.52 -64.23
CA MET A 1 28.03 -54.49 -63.39
C MET A 1 28.40 -53.65 -62.18
N SER A 2 28.06 -52.37 -62.20
CA SER A 2 28.52 -51.41 -61.20
C SER A 2 27.41 -51.21 -60.17
N GLU A 3 27.69 -51.56 -58.92
CA GLU A 3 26.79 -51.29 -57.79
C GLU A 3 26.62 -49.79 -57.60
N VAL A 4 25.39 -49.31 -57.78
CA VAL A 4 24.96 -47.99 -57.36
C VAL A 4 24.73 -48.08 -55.86
N VAL A 5 25.69 -47.63 -55.06
CA VAL A 5 25.53 -47.49 -53.61
C VAL A 5 24.61 -46.31 -53.35
N GLU A 6 23.32 -46.60 -53.15
CA GLU A 6 22.30 -45.62 -52.80
C GLU A 6 22.52 -45.15 -51.35
N LYS A 7 22.91 -43.89 -51.19
CA LYS A 7 23.26 -43.28 -49.91
C LYS A 7 21.97 -42.95 -49.15
N ALA A 8 21.67 -43.71 -48.10
CA ALA A 8 20.51 -43.47 -47.24
C ALA A 8 20.53 -42.03 -46.66
N PRO A 9 19.37 -41.35 -46.59
CA PRO A 9 19.29 -39.98 -46.09
C PRO A 9 19.66 -39.95 -44.61
N ALA A 10 20.65 -39.13 -44.27
CA ALA A 10 21.07 -38.92 -42.89
C ALA A 10 19.88 -38.41 -42.05
N PRO A 11 19.66 -38.94 -40.83
CA PRO A 11 18.62 -38.40 -39.95
C PRO A 11 18.95 -36.93 -39.70
N ARG A 12 18.01 -36.03 -40.07
CA ARG A 12 18.07 -34.61 -39.69
C ARG A 12 17.87 -34.54 -38.19
N GLY A 13 18.95 -34.80 -37.45
CA GLY A 13 18.99 -34.67 -36.00
C GLY A 13 18.69 -33.22 -35.66
N MET A 14 17.62 -33.02 -34.88
CA MET A 14 17.26 -31.71 -34.38
C MET A 14 18.50 -31.10 -33.71
N PRO A 15 18.92 -29.89 -34.10
CA PRO A 15 20.16 -29.33 -33.59
C PRO A 15 20.11 -29.25 -32.06
N LEU A 16 21.13 -29.76 -31.38
CA LEU A 16 21.18 -29.84 -29.91
C LEU A 16 20.98 -28.47 -29.21
N TRP A 17 21.25 -27.37 -29.92
CA TRP A 17 21.05 -26.01 -29.42
C TRP A 17 19.58 -25.56 -29.38
N MET A 18 18.68 -26.14 -30.19
CA MET A 18 17.26 -25.78 -30.19
C MET A 18 16.55 -26.02 -28.84
N PRO A 19 16.64 -27.20 -28.20
CA PRO A 19 16.02 -27.42 -26.89
C PRO A 19 16.65 -26.53 -25.81
N LEU A 20 17.95 -26.21 -25.93
CA LEU A 20 18.64 -25.33 -25.00
C LEU A 20 18.10 -23.89 -25.08
N VAL A 21 17.91 -23.37 -26.30
CA VAL A 21 17.27 -22.07 -26.52
C VAL A 21 15.83 -22.08 -26.02
N GLY A 22 15.08 -23.15 -26.29
CA GLY A 22 13.72 -23.31 -25.78
C GLY A 22 13.64 -23.26 -24.25
N LEU A 23 14.55 -23.93 -23.56
CA LEU A 23 14.66 -23.90 -22.10
C LEU A 23 14.96 -22.49 -21.59
N VAL A 24 15.92 -21.79 -22.21
CA VAL A 24 16.28 -20.41 -21.80
C VAL A 24 15.11 -19.45 -21.99
N VAL A 25 14.39 -19.55 -23.11
CA VAL A 25 13.19 -18.73 -23.37
C VAL A 25 12.08 -19.04 -22.37
N ALA A 26 11.81 -20.32 -22.11
CA ALA A 26 10.82 -20.73 -21.12
C ALA A 26 11.17 -20.23 -19.71
N LEU A 27 12.45 -20.30 -19.32
CA LEU A 27 12.93 -19.79 -18.03
C LEU A 27 12.74 -18.27 -17.94
N ALA A 28 13.11 -17.53 -19.00
CA ALA A 28 12.93 -16.08 -19.04
C ALA A 28 11.46 -15.66 -18.91
N LEU A 29 10.55 -16.37 -19.59
CA LEU A 29 9.11 -16.14 -19.48
C LEU A 29 8.58 -16.46 -18.08
N ALA A 30 9.05 -17.56 -17.46
CA ALA A 30 8.67 -17.93 -16.10
C ALA A 30 9.13 -16.88 -15.08
N VAL A 31 10.36 -16.38 -15.19
CA VAL A 31 10.88 -15.30 -14.34
C VAL A 31 10.08 -14.02 -14.56
N TYR A 32 9.81 -13.65 -15.81
CA TYR A 32 9.02 -12.45 -16.13
C TYR A 32 7.61 -12.52 -15.52
N ALA A 33 6.92 -13.64 -15.69
CA ALA A 33 5.61 -13.87 -15.08
C ALA A 33 5.70 -13.83 -13.54
N GLY A 34 6.72 -14.47 -12.96
CA GLY A 34 6.97 -14.43 -11.52
C GLY A 34 7.14 -13.01 -10.98
N VAL A 35 7.96 -12.18 -11.62
CA VAL A 35 8.18 -10.78 -11.21
C VAL A 35 6.91 -9.94 -11.32
N LYS A 36 6.00 -10.25 -12.25
CA LYS A 36 4.73 -9.53 -12.41
C LYS A 36 3.67 -9.95 -11.38
N VAL A 37 3.62 -11.23 -11.00
CA VAL A 37 2.56 -11.77 -10.13
C VAL A 37 2.97 -11.80 -8.66
N ALA A 38 4.26 -11.98 -8.36
CA ALA A 38 4.75 -12.05 -6.98
C ALA A 38 4.40 -10.81 -6.13
N PRO A 39 4.53 -9.55 -6.61
CA PRO A 39 4.19 -8.38 -5.81
C PRO A 39 2.72 -8.36 -5.38
N THR A 40 1.82 -8.81 -6.26
CA THR A 40 0.38 -8.93 -5.97
C THR A 40 0.12 -9.97 -4.87
N LEU A 41 0.72 -11.16 -5.00
CA LEU A 41 0.55 -12.22 -4.01
C LEU A 41 1.11 -11.80 -2.64
N VAL A 42 2.27 -11.15 -2.64
CA VAL A 42 2.86 -10.59 -1.41
C VAL A 42 1.97 -9.50 -0.82
N GLY A 43 1.42 -8.59 -1.63
CA GLY A 43 0.51 -7.55 -1.16
C GLY A 43 -0.81 -8.06 -0.59
N MET A 44 -1.27 -9.24 -1.01
CA MET A 44 -2.44 -9.92 -0.42
C MET A 44 -2.12 -10.56 0.94
N VAL A 45 -0.93 -11.16 1.09
CA VAL A 45 -0.53 -11.85 2.34
C VAL A 45 -0.02 -10.84 3.38
N LEU A 46 0.68 -9.81 2.93
CA LEU A 46 1.27 -8.75 3.74
C LEU A 46 0.72 -7.41 3.23
N PRO A 47 -0.47 -6.99 3.70
CA PRO A 47 -1.01 -5.70 3.31
C PRO A 47 -0.01 -4.59 3.66
N PRO A 48 0.11 -3.54 2.83
CA PRO A 48 1.00 -2.43 3.13
C PRO A 48 0.61 -1.81 4.48
N GLU A 49 1.60 -1.29 5.19
CA GLU A 49 1.36 -0.59 6.44
C GLU A 49 0.74 0.79 6.16
N PRO A 50 -0.15 1.28 7.06
CA PRO A 50 -0.72 2.60 6.92
C PRO A 50 0.40 3.66 6.94
N PRO A 51 0.28 4.74 6.16
CA PRO A 51 1.31 5.77 6.04
C PRO A 51 1.33 6.71 7.27
N LEU A 52 1.62 6.16 8.44
CA LEU A 52 1.71 6.87 9.73
C LEU A 52 3.17 6.93 10.23
N PRO A 53 3.50 7.88 11.11
CA PRO A 53 4.83 7.96 11.71
C PRO A 53 5.04 6.83 12.72
N ALA A 54 5.62 5.72 12.26
CA ALA A 54 5.75 4.45 13.01
C ALA A 54 6.48 4.58 14.36
N ASP A 55 7.35 5.58 14.52
CA ASP A 55 8.11 5.87 15.75
C ASP A 55 7.31 6.68 16.78
N GLN A 56 6.23 7.34 16.36
CA GLN A 56 5.48 8.31 17.18
C GLN A 56 3.99 7.98 17.32
N VAL A 57 3.52 6.89 16.71
CA VAL A 57 2.17 6.35 16.89
C VAL A 57 2.21 5.01 17.61
N LYS A 58 1.29 4.80 18.53
CA LYS A 58 1.08 3.53 19.23
C LYS A 58 -0.26 2.95 18.86
N LEU A 59 -0.29 1.70 18.43
CA LEU A 59 -1.54 0.98 18.20
C LEU A 59 -2.22 0.76 19.55
N VAL A 60 -3.46 1.21 19.67
CA VAL A 60 -4.29 1.04 20.88
C VAL A 60 -5.28 -0.08 20.68
N GLU A 61 -5.93 -0.12 19.51
CA GLU A 61 -7.00 -1.06 19.26
C GLU A 61 -7.07 -1.42 17.77
N GLN A 62 -7.41 -2.67 17.49
CA GLN A 62 -7.72 -3.15 16.15
C GLN A 62 -9.06 -3.88 16.20
N LYS A 63 -10.02 -3.41 15.39
CA LYS A 63 -11.34 -4.02 15.26
C LYS A 63 -11.58 -4.50 13.85
N ASN A 64 -12.08 -5.72 13.73
CA ASN A 64 -12.74 -6.18 12.53
C ASN A 64 -14.22 -5.80 12.63
N LEU A 65 -14.63 -4.75 11.92
CA LEU A 65 -16.03 -4.30 11.95
C LEU A 65 -16.90 -5.21 11.08
N MET A 66 -16.41 -5.60 9.90
CA MET A 66 -17.08 -6.47 8.94
C MET A 66 -16.02 -7.23 8.12
N PRO A 67 -16.38 -8.35 7.45
CA PRO A 67 -15.48 -9.02 6.53
C PRO A 67 -14.95 -8.04 5.46
N GLY A 68 -13.64 -7.78 5.48
CA GLY A 68 -12.98 -6.84 4.57
C GLY A 68 -12.91 -5.38 5.04
N SER A 69 -13.43 -5.04 6.22
CA SER A 69 -13.31 -3.71 6.83
C SER A 69 -12.65 -3.81 8.20
N ASP A 70 -11.37 -3.44 8.22
CA ASP A 70 -10.55 -3.32 9.42
C ASP A 70 -10.48 -1.84 9.85
N GLU A 71 -10.71 -1.60 11.15
CA GLU A 71 -10.44 -0.33 11.81
C GLU A 71 -9.23 -0.49 12.75
N TRP A 72 -8.25 0.38 12.61
CA TRP A 72 -7.15 0.52 13.56
C TRP A 72 -7.23 1.88 14.25
N MET A 73 -7.09 1.86 15.57
CA MET A 73 -7.00 3.06 16.38
C MET A 73 -5.59 3.20 16.93
N TYR A 74 -4.93 4.29 16.55
CA TYR A 74 -3.62 4.66 17.05
C TYR A 74 -3.73 5.90 17.94
N THR A 75 -2.75 6.07 18.83
CA THR A 75 -2.56 7.30 19.62
C THR A 75 -1.16 7.85 19.43
N SER A 76 -1.01 9.15 19.60
CA SER A 76 0.27 9.84 19.45
C SER A 76 0.40 11.00 20.45
N GLU A 77 1.64 11.27 20.84
CA GLU A 77 2.03 12.46 21.61
C GLU A 77 2.21 13.71 20.72
N MET A 78 2.25 13.52 19.40
CA MET A 78 2.26 14.60 18.42
C MET A 78 0.93 15.36 18.45
N THR A 79 0.96 16.63 18.09
CA THR A 79 -0.27 17.38 17.85
C THR A 79 -0.99 16.86 16.60
N GLY A 80 -2.31 16.95 16.57
CA GLY A 80 -3.08 16.45 15.43
C GLY A 80 -2.67 17.13 14.10
N CYS A 81 -2.26 18.40 14.14
CA CYS A 81 -1.77 19.11 12.95
C CYS A 81 -0.45 18.54 12.44
N GLU A 82 0.48 18.17 13.32
CA GLU A 82 1.76 17.57 12.92
C GLU A 82 1.54 16.19 12.29
N VAL A 83 0.66 15.37 12.88
CA VAL A 83 0.31 14.05 12.31
C VAL A 83 -0.32 14.22 10.93
N ALA A 84 -1.30 15.11 10.79
CA ALA A 84 -1.98 15.34 9.52
C ALA A 84 -1.03 15.87 8.43
N ARG A 85 -0.13 16.81 8.78
CA ARG A 85 0.91 17.31 7.86
C ARG A 85 1.89 16.22 7.47
N TYR A 86 2.29 15.34 8.39
CA TYR A 86 3.17 14.23 8.08
C TYR A 86 2.58 13.30 7.02
N VAL A 87 1.31 12.93 7.18
CA VAL A 87 0.59 12.09 6.22
C VAL A 87 0.50 12.80 4.86
N ASP A 88 0.09 14.06 4.85
CA ASP A 88 -0.06 14.85 3.63
C ASP A 88 1.26 14.98 2.84
N GLN A 89 2.38 15.20 3.54
CA GLN A 89 3.69 15.32 2.91
C GLN A 89 4.21 14.02 2.30
N ARG A 90 3.84 12.85 2.86
CA ARG A 90 4.33 11.55 2.38
C ARG A 90 3.48 10.97 1.25
N VAL A 91 2.16 11.07 1.38
CA VAL A 91 1.22 10.35 0.52
C VAL A 91 0.09 11.22 -0.01
N GLY A 92 -0.02 12.47 0.46
CA GLY A 92 -1.03 13.42 0.04
C GLY A 92 -2.46 13.04 0.42
N GLY A 93 -3.39 13.84 -0.06
CA GLY A 93 -4.82 13.56 0.05
C GLY A 93 -5.43 13.91 1.41
N CYS A 94 -4.81 14.80 2.19
CA CYS A 94 -5.39 15.31 3.42
C CYS A 94 -6.29 16.53 3.18
N TYR A 95 -7.49 16.46 3.75
CA TYR A 95 -8.41 17.58 3.89
C TYR A 95 -8.35 18.10 5.33
N PHE A 96 -7.77 19.29 5.51
CA PHE A 96 -7.72 19.98 6.80
C PHE A 96 -9.05 20.69 7.05
N LEU A 97 -9.64 20.48 8.23
CA LEU A 97 -10.87 21.15 8.61
C LEU A 97 -10.59 22.62 8.93
N ASP A 98 -11.46 23.53 8.51
CA ASP A 98 -11.26 24.98 8.64
C ASP A 98 -11.05 25.44 10.09
N ASN A 99 -11.71 24.77 11.04
CA ASN A 99 -11.64 25.06 12.47
C ASN A 99 -10.57 24.26 13.23
N SER A 100 -9.71 23.52 12.53
CA SER A 100 -8.68 22.66 13.14
C SER A 100 -7.52 23.43 13.76
N GLY A 101 -7.32 24.71 13.40
CA GLY A 101 -6.16 25.50 13.82
C GLY A 101 -4.83 25.07 13.20
N CYS A 102 -4.85 24.22 12.17
CA CYS A 102 -3.63 23.82 11.46
C CYS A 102 -3.20 24.81 10.38
N ASP A 103 -4.08 25.71 9.96
CA ASP A 103 -3.77 26.81 9.04
C ASP A 103 -3.84 28.13 9.81
N PRO A 104 -2.71 28.86 9.95
CA PRO A 104 -2.69 30.14 10.67
C PRO A 104 -3.54 31.23 9.99
N ASN A 105 -3.88 31.08 8.70
CA ASN A 105 -4.72 32.03 7.97
C ASN A 105 -6.22 31.75 8.11
N ARG A 106 -6.59 30.59 8.67
CA ARG A 106 -7.98 30.22 8.93
C ARG A 106 -8.23 30.33 10.44
N GLY A 107 -9.22 31.14 10.81
CA GLY A 107 -9.59 31.32 12.21
C GLY A 107 -9.94 29.97 12.84
N SER A 108 -9.39 29.68 14.02
CA SER A 108 -9.68 28.46 14.75
C SER A 108 -10.66 28.74 15.88
N VAL A 109 -11.68 27.89 16.02
CA VAL A 109 -12.57 27.87 17.18
C VAL A 109 -12.22 26.63 17.98
N ILE A 110 -11.08 26.69 18.67
CA ILE A 110 -10.63 25.61 19.55
C ILE A 110 -11.22 25.85 20.93
N VAL A 111 -12.17 25.00 21.33
CA VAL A 111 -12.66 24.98 22.71
C VAL A 111 -11.74 24.06 23.51
N PRO A 112 -11.01 24.56 24.53
CA PRO A 112 -10.14 23.73 25.34
C PRO A 112 -10.91 22.57 25.97
N GLY A 113 -10.38 21.35 25.86
CA GLY A 113 -10.99 20.16 26.44
C GLY A 113 -12.10 19.50 25.63
N GLN A 114 -12.46 20.05 24.46
CA GLN A 114 -13.34 19.34 23.54
C GLN A 114 -12.53 18.60 22.50
N LEU A 115 -12.96 17.38 22.20
CA LEU A 115 -12.43 16.59 21.10
C LEU A 115 -12.90 17.21 19.78
N TYR A 116 -11.96 17.50 18.90
CA TYR A 116 -12.27 17.98 17.56
C TYR A 116 -11.42 17.28 16.52
N ARG A 117 -12.02 17.14 15.33
CA ARG A 117 -11.36 16.56 14.17
C ARG A 117 -10.46 17.61 13.54
N VAL A 118 -9.26 17.17 13.19
CA VAL A 118 -8.22 18.04 12.65
C VAL A 118 -8.17 17.93 11.13
N ALA A 119 -8.08 16.70 10.64
CA ALA A 119 -8.02 16.41 9.23
C ALA A 119 -8.60 15.03 8.92
N MET A 120 -9.02 14.86 7.67
CA MET A 120 -9.33 13.56 7.08
C MET A 120 -8.43 13.35 5.87
N CYS A 121 -7.67 12.27 5.84
CA CYS A 121 -6.77 11.95 4.74
C CYS A 121 -7.21 10.69 4.01
N TYR A 122 -7.10 10.72 2.68
CA TYR A 122 -7.45 9.62 1.79
C TYR A 122 -6.28 9.16 0.92
N PRO A 123 -5.12 8.77 1.49
CA PRO A 123 -3.99 8.41 0.67
C PRO A 123 -4.21 7.09 -0.05
N VAL A 124 -3.74 7.03 -1.30
CA VAL A 124 -3.77 5.83 -2.13
C VAL A 124 -2.36 5.30 -2.29
N GLN A 125 -2.13 4.08 -1.82
CA GLN A 125 -0.86 3.37 -2.00
C GLN A 125 -1.00 2.33 -3.11
N LYS A 126 -0.09 2.37 -4.09
CA LYS A 126 -0.04 1.39 -5.18
C LYS A 126 0.86 0.22 -4.78
N VAL A 127 0.34 -1.01 -4.88
CA VAL A 127 1.06 -2.26 -4.62
C VAL A 127 0.88 -3.18 -5.82
N GLY A 128 1.89 -3.20 -6.71
CA GLY A 128 1.79 -3.94 -7.97
C GLY A 128 0.66 -3.41 -8.86
N GLU A 129 -0.29 -4.28 -9.21
CA GLU A 129 -1.48 -3.91 -10.00
C GLU A 129 -2.69 -3.50 -9.14
N TYR A 130 -2.56 -3.47 -7.80
CA TYR A 130 -3.64 -3.11 -6.88
C TYR A 130 -3.38 -1.76 -6.22
N SER A 131 -4.45 -1.12 -5.77
CA SER A 131 -4.40 0.11 -4.98
C SER A 131 -5.10 -0.09 -3.64
N VAL A 132 -4.42 0.29 -2.57
CA VAL A 132 -5.02 0.36 -1.24
C VAL A 132 -5.37 1.80 -0.95
N ARG A 133 -6.65 2.06 -0.69
CA ARG A 133 -7.12 3.36 -0.24
C ARG A 133 -7.24 3.33 1.27
N TRP A 134 -6.56 4.25 1.92
CA TRP A 134 -6.69 4.46 3.35
C TRP A 134 -7.65 5.59 3.61
N THR A 135 -8.41 5.49 4.69
CA THR A 135 -9.10 6.63 5.29
C THR A 135 -8.47 6.86 6.65
N ILE A 136 -7.88 8.02 6.87
CA ILE A 136 -7.20 8.38 8.11
C ILE A 136 -7.91 9.58 8.71
N MET A 137 -8.48 9.42 9.89
CA MET A 137 -9.14 10.50 10.62
C MET A 137 -8.31 10.87 11.84
N VAL A 138 -7.87 12.12 11.88
CA VAL A 138 -7.05 12.66 12.99
C VAL A 138 -7.93 13.49 13.91
N THR A 139 -7.98 13.11 15.19
CA THR A 139 -8.75 13.78 16.25
C THR A 139 -7.82 14.20 17.37
N THR A 140 -7.98 15.43 17.86
CA THR A 140 -7.18 15.97 18.98
C THR A 140 -8.09 16.66 20.00
N GLY A 141 -7.51 17.31 21.00
CA GLY A 141 -8.25 17.98 22.09
C GLY A 141 -8.48 17.10 23.31
N TYR A 142 -7.76 15.97 23.42
CA TYR A 142 -7.71 15.14 24.62
C TYR A 142 -7.09 15.91 25.78
N GLN A 143 -7.64 15.75 26.98
CA GLN A 143 -7.08 16.33 28.20
C GLN A 143 -6.07 15.37 28.83
N ALA A 144 -5.04 15.91 29.47
CA ALA A 144 -4.13 15.10 30.27
C ALA A 144 -4.93 14.29 31.31
N PRO A 145 -4.63 12.99 31.52
CA PRO A 145 -3.40 12.28 31.13
C PRO A 145 -3.45 11.57 29.76
N ASP A 146 -4.51 11.74 28.97
CA ASP A 146 -4.67 11.02 27.70
C ASP A 146 -3.68 11.52 26.62
N PRO A 147 -3.29 10.65 25.66
CA PRO A 147 -2.43 11.04 24.55
C PRO A 147 -3.08 12.15 23.71
N LYS A 148 -2.27 13.11 23.25
CA LYS A 148 -2.74 14.36 22.63
C LYS A 148 -3.59 14.14 21.38
N THR A 149 -3.36 13.04 20.65
CA THR A 149 -4.01 12.78 19.37
C THR A 149 -4.44 11.32 19.24
N SER A 150 -5.66 11.11 18.78
CA SER A 150 -6.17 9.81 18.34
C SER A 150 -6.29 9.79 16.82
N ILE A 151 -5.88 8.69 16.22
CA ILE A 151 -5.85 8.50 14.78
C ILE A 151 -6.64 7.22 14.49
N ARG A 152 -7.73 7.34 13.75
CA ARG A 152 -8.45 6.17 13.23
C ARG A 152 -8.08 5.94 11.79
N VAL A 153 -7.84 4.68 11.46
CA VAL A 153 -7.47 4.25 10.12
C VAL A 153 -8.43 3.17 9.67
N TRP A 154 -9.00 3.35 8.49
CA TRP A 154 -9.73 2.32 7.77
C TRP A 154 -9.02 2.00 6.47
N ARG A 155 -9.10 0.74 6.07
CA ARG A 155 -8.53 0.25 4.81
C ARG A 155 -9.64 -0.24 3.89
N ASP A 156 -9.69 0.36 2.69
CA ASP A 156 -10.48 -0.13 1.57
C ASP A 156 -9.54 -0.67 0.49
N VAL A 157 -9.63 -1.97 0.20
CA VAL A 157 -8.91 -2.58 -0.93
C VAL A 157 -9.81 -2.49 -2.16
N THR A 158 -9.39 -1.71 -3.15
CA THR A 158 -10.14 -1.57 -4.41
C THR A 158 -9.23 -1.91 -5.58
N ASN A 159 -9.78 -2.66 -6.53
CA ASN A 159 -9.14 -2.91 -7.81
C ASN A 159 -9.52 -1.75 -8.73
N LEU A 160 -8.91 -0.58 -8.55
CA LEU A 160 -9.21 0.57 -9.41
C LEU A 160 -8.62 0.31 -10.80
N PRO A 161 -9.44 0.27 -11.88
CA PRO A 161 -8.90 0.25 -13.23
C PRO A 161 -8.10 1.53 -13.48
N LYS A 162 -6.95 1.38 -14.15
CA LYS A 162 -6.07 2.49 -14.58
C LYS A 162 -6.81 3.51 -15.43
#